data_AF-A0A920U8U3-F1
#
_entry.id   AF-A0A920U8U3-F1
#
_cell.length_a   1.000
_cell.length_b   1.000
_cell.length_c   1.000
_cell.angle_alpha   90.00
_cell.angle_beta   90.00
_cell.angle_gamma   90.00
#
_symmetry.space_group_name_H-M   'P 1'
#
loop_
_entity.id
_entity.type
_entity.pdbx_description
1 polymer ?
#
loop_
_entity_poly.entity_id
_entity_poly.type
_entity_poly.pdbx_seq_one_letter_code
_entity_poly.pdbx_strand_id
1 'polypeptide(L)'
;MLVNNAGIPAGAPIEDAGYGDVWQGALDVMLTGMTLTIRAALGHLRASSAGRIVNVSSTEGVGGSPSTSAYTAAKHGVVGLTRALAVELGETGITVNAVGPGPIDTGMTAVIPEEAKVKFARRRVPARRYAEPEEVGPTASSIWPCRHRATSPATC
;
A
#
# COMPACT_ATOMS: atom_id res chain seq x y z
N MET A 1 14.46 7.58 -1.59
CA MET A 1 13.03 7.29 -1.33
C MET A 1 12.84 5.80 -1.32
N LEU A 2 12.03 5.27 -0.41
CA LEU A 2 11.67 3.85 -0.33
C LEU A 2 10.19 3.69 -0.71
N VAL A 3 9.89 2.75 -1.60
CA VAL A 3 8.52 2.36 -1.95
C VAL A 3 8.33 0.88 -1.66
N ASN A 4 7.49 0.57 -0.68
CA ASN A 4 7.13 -0.80 -0.33
C ASN A 4 5.86 -1.20 -1.10
N ASN A 5 6.03 -1.90 -2.22
CA ASN A 5 4.93 -2.32 -3.10
C ASN A 5 4.71 -3.84 -3.16
N ALA A 6 5.62 -4.63 -2.58
CA ALA A 6 5.53 -6.10 -2.68
C ALA A 6 4.19 -6.62 -2.10
N GLY A 7 3.58 -7.57 -2.81
CA GLY A 7 2.35 -8.21 -2.41
C GLY A 7 2.07 -9.47 -3.22
N ILE A 8 1.27 -10.35 -2.62
CA ILE A 8 0.86 -11.65 -3.20
C ILE A 8 -0.66 -11.80 -3.13
N PRO A 9 -1.27 -12.63 -3.98
CA PRO A 9 -2.63 -13.09 -3.77
C PRO A 9 -2.74 -13.77 -2.39
N ALA A 10 -3.74 -13.39 -1.61
CA ALA A 10 -3.97 -13.93 -0.27
C ALA A 10 -5.48 -14.01 0.05
N GLY A 11 -6.23 -14.63 -0.87
CA GLY A 11 -7.65 -14.90 -0.71
C GLY A 11 -7.88 -16.36 -0.34
N ALA A 12 -8.57 -16.61 0.77
CA ALA A 12 -9.03 -17.92 1.21
C ALA A 12 -10.21 -17.76 2.18
N PRO A 13 -11.25 -18.63 2.10
CA PRO A 13 -12.23 -18.78 3.17
C PRO A 13 -11.53 -19.15 4.49
N ILE A 14 -12.10 -18.74 5.63
CA ILE A 14 -11.47 -18.96 6.94
C ILE A 14 -11.42 -20.45 7.32
N GLU A 15 -12.33 -21.24 6.77
CA GLU A 15 -12.47 -22.67 6.94
C GLU A 15 -11.56 -23.52 6.03
N ASP A 16 -10.81 -22.89 5.12
CA ASP A 16 -9.92 -23.61 4.21
C ASP A 16 -8.78 -24.31 4.97
N ALA A 17 -8.47 -25.55 4.61
CA ALA A 17 -7.41 -26.33 5.24
C ALA A 17 -6.02 -25.66 5.12
N GLY A 18 -5.78 -24.90 4.06
CA GLY A 18 -4.54 -24.15 3.81
C GLY A 18 -4.54 -22.72 4.34
N TYR A 19 -5.57 -22.29 5.07
CA TYR A 19 -5.70 -20.89 5.50
C TYR A 19 -4.51 -20.39 6.32
N GLY A 20 -3.92 -21.23 7.16
CA GLY A 20 -2.76 -20.89 7.98
C GLY A 20 -1.54 -20.45 7.15
N ASP A 21 -1.27 -21.15 6.05
CA ASP A 21 -0.16 -20.83 5.16
C ASP A 21 -0.43 -19.54 4.37
N VAL A 22 -1.68 -19.34 3.92
CA VAL A 22 -2.12 -18.10 3.27
C VAL A 22 -1.98 -16.91 4.22
N TRP A 23 -2.38 -17.07 5.49
CA TRP A 23 -2.24 -16.06 6.53
C TRP A 23 -0.78 -15.69 6.76
N GLN A 24 0.08 -16.68 6.99
CA GLN A 24 1.48 -16.45 7.30
C GLN A 24 2.20 -15.80 6.11
N GLY A 25 2.01 -16.33 4.90
CA GLY A 25 2.59 -15.76 3.68
C GLY A 25 2.14 -14.33 3.42
N ALA A 26 0.86 -14.01 3.69
CA ALA A 26 0.34 -12.66 3.55
C ALA A 26 1.04 -11.67 4.48
N LEU A 27 1.17 -12.00 5.77
CA LEU A 27 1.84 -11.16 6.75
C LEU A 27 3.33 -11.03 6.47
N ASP A 28 4.00 -12.13 6.12
CA ASP A 28 5.43 -12.15 5.88
C ASP A 28 5.83 -11.26 4.72
N VAL A 29 5.10 -11.34 3.59
CA VAL A 29 5.40 -10.51 2.43
C VAL A 29 4.91 -9.07 2.60
N MET A 30 3.65 -8.88 2.98
CA MET A 30 3.01 -7.56 2.89
C MET A 30 3.18 -6.69 4.13
N LEU A 31 3.67 -7.24 5.26
CA LEU A 31 3.83 -6.48 6.50
C LEU A 31 5.23 -6.64 7.11
N THR A 32 5.66 -7.87 7.38
CA THR A 32 6.98 -8.15 7.95
C THR A 32 8.08 -7.70 6.99
N GLY A 33 8.00 -8.08 5.72
CA GLY A 33 8.96 -7.70 4.68
C GLY A 33 9.08 -6.18 4.50
N MET A 34 7.96 -5.45 4.57
CA MET A 34 7.98 -3.98 4.53
C MET A 34 8.74 -3.40 5.72
N THR A 35 8.48 -3.91 6.92
CA THR A 35 9.15 -3.47 8.15
C THR A 35 10.66 -3.71 8.08
N LEU A 36 11.07 -4.89 7.62
CA LEU A 36 12.49 -5.22 7.45
C LEU A 36 13.17 -4.29 6.44
N THR A 37 12.50 -4.02 5.31
CA THR A 37 13.03 -3.11 4.27
C THR A 37 13.17 -1.69 4.78
N ILE A 38 12.18 -1.18 5.53
CA ILE A 38 12.25 0.14 6.17
C ILE A 38 13.43 0.22 7.13
N ARG A 39 13.60 -0.79 8.00
CA ARG A 39 14.70 -0.84 8.96
C ARG A 39 16.05 -0.81 8.27
N ALA A 40 16.22 -1.62 7.22
CA ALA A 40 17.45 -1.65 6.43
C ALA A 40 17.74 -0.31 5.73
N ALA A 41 16.70 0.36 5.22
CA ALA A 41 16.85 1.64 4.52
C ALA A 41 17.01 2.86 5.44
N LEU A 42 16.76 2.73 6.75
CA LEU A 42 16.61 3.87 7.66
C LEU A 42 17.86 4.75 7.73
N GLY A 43 19.05 4.16 7.70
CA GLY A 43 20.31 4.91 7.66
C GLY A 43 20.41 5.82 6.43
N HIS A 44 20.10 5.27 5.25
CA HIS A 44 20.08 6.04 3.99
C HIS A 44 18.98 7.09 3.96
N LEU A 45 17.81 6.80 4.56
CA LEU A 45 16.71 7.75 4.63
C LEU A 45 17.04 8.95 5.52
N ARG A 46 17.72 8.72 6.66
CA ARG A 46 18.18 9.80 7.56
C ARG A 46 19.31 10.63 6.97
N ALA A 47 20.18 10.02 6.15
CA ALA A 47 21.24 10.74 5.44
C ALA A 47 20.71 11.59 4.27
N SER A 48 19.48 11.33 3.81
CA SER A 48 18.85 12.09 2.72
C SER A 48 18.26 13.40 3.22
N SER A 49 18.45 14.48 2.46
CA SER A 49 17.79 15.78 2.69
C SER A 49 16.26 15.73 2.48
N ALA A 50 15.75 14.63 1.92
CA ALA A 50 14.33 14.37 1.68
C ALA A 50 14.03 12.87 1.84
N GLY A 51 14.20 12.32 3.05
CA GLY A 51 13.82 10.94 3.36
C GLY A 51 12.31 10.72 3.21
N ARG A 52 11.91 9.71 2.43
CA ARG A 52 10.50 9.41 2.13
C ARG A 52 10.26 7.92 2.11
N ILE A 53 9.18 7.49 2.74
CA ILE A 53 8.67 6.12 2.73
C ILE A 53 7.23 6.16 2.20
N VAL A 54 6.96 5.37 1.15
CA VAL A 54 5.62 5.14 0.62
C VAL A 54 5.30 3.66 0.74
N ASN A 55 4.24 3.33 1.47
CA ASN A 55 3.77 1.96 1.64
C ASN A 55 2.51 1.74 0.80
N VAL A 56 2.48 0.69 0.00
CA VAL A 56 1.31 0.34 -0.81
C VAL A 56 0.40 -0.58 0.00
N SER A 57 -0.66 0.00 0.54
CA SER A 57 -1.75 -0.70 1.20
C SER A 57 -2.78 -1.19 0.16
N SER A 58 -4.08 -0.97 0.40
CA SER A 58 -5.22 -1.28 -0.45
C SER A 58 -6.44 -0.50 0.06
N THR A 59 -7.50 -0.37 -0.73
CA THR A 59 -8.84 -0.01 -0.19
C THR A 59 -9.31 -1.01 0.86
N GLU A 60 -8.86 -2.27 0.80
CA GLU A 60 -9.08 -3.28 1.84
C GLU A 60 -8.25 -2.99 3.13
N GLY A 61 -7.36 -2.00 3.12
CA GLY A 61 -6.67 -1.51 4.32
C GLY A 61 -7.51 -0.61 5.22
N VAL A 62 -8.72 -0.26 4.77
CA VAL A 62 -9.76 0.46 5.53
C VAL A 62 -11.15 -0.16 5.35
N GLY A 63 -11.21 -1.31 4.67
CA GLY A 63 -12.45 -2.00 4.29
C GLY A 63 -12.35 -3.51 4.53
N GLY A 64 -13.27 -4.26 3.95
CA GLY A 64 -13.27 -5.72 4.08
C GLY A 64 -14.11 -6.38 3.01
N SER A 65 -13.65 -7.52 2.52
CA SER A 65 -14.33 -8.36 1.55
C SER A 65 -14.33 -9.84 2.02
N PRO A 66 -15.34 -10.64 1.61
CA PRO A 66 -15.38 -12.05 1.95
C PRO A 66 -14.14 -12.80 1.44
N SER A 67 -13.64 -13.75 2.23
CA SER A 67 -12.48 -14.60 1.89
C SER A 67 -11.17 -13.86 1.68
N THR A 68 -11.03 -12.63 2.18
CA THR A 68 -9.78 -11.85 2.10
C THR A 68 -9.20 -11.50 3.47
N SER A 69 -9.59 -12.19 4.54
CA SER A 69 -9.23 -11.83 5.92
C SER A 69 -7.72 -11.69 6.15
N ALA A 70 -6.91 -12.61 5.59
CA ALA A 70 -5.44 -12.52 5.64
C ALA A 70 -4.91 -11.25 4.95
N TYR A 71 -5.37 -11.00 3.71
CA TYR A 71 -5.01 -9.81 2.95
C TYR A 71 -5.45 -8.51 3.66
N THR A 72 -6.70 -8.45 4.10
CA THR A 72 -7.30 -7.31 4.81
C THR A 72 -6.54 -7.01 6.09
N ALA A 73 -6.19 -8.03 6.89
CA ALA A 73 -5.40 -7.87 8.11
C ALA A 73 -4.01 -7.30 7.80
N ALA A 74 -3.30 -7.85 6.82
CA ALA A 74 -1.99 -7.35 6.39
C ALA A 74 -2.07 -5.88 5.94
N LYS A 75 -3.05 -5.53 5.10
CA LYS A 75 -3.21 -4.17 4.56
C LYS A 75 -3.67 -3.15 5.60
N HIS A 76 -4.46 -3.54 6.59
CA HIS A 76 -4.72 -2.71 7.78
C HIS A 76 -3.44 -2.51 8.60
N GLY A 77 -2.65 -3.57 8.78
CA GLY A 77 -1.33 -3.50 9.41
C GLY A 77 -0.42 -2.48 8.74
N VAL A 78 -0.41 -2.41 7.41
CA VAL A 78 0.35 -1.40 6.66
C VAL A 78 -0.11 0.04 6.99
N VAL A 79 -1.42 0.27 7.14
CA VAL A 79 -1.96 1.58 7.54
C VAL A 79 -1.51 1.94 8.97
N GLY A 80 -1.62 0.99 9.90
CA GLY A 80 -1.17 1.15 11.28
C GLY A 80 0.33 1.47 11.38
N LEU A 81 1.16 0.66 10.70
CA LEU A 81 2.61 0.83 10.62
C LEU A 81 2.98 2.20 10.05
N THR A 82 2.30 2.63 8.98
CA THR A 82 2.52 3.94 8.36
C THR A 82 2.26 5.08 9.34
N ARG A 83 1.14 5.03 10.07
CA ARG A 83 0.78 6.05 11.06
C ARG A 83 1.79 6.11 12.21
N ALA A 84 2.18 4.96 12.75
CA ALA A 84 3.16 4.89 13.83
C ALA A 84 4.51 5.49 13.38
N LEU A 85 5.04 5.03 12.25
CA LEU A 85 6.32 5.51 11.73
C LEU A 85 6.31 6.97 11.29
N ALA A 86 5.17 7.49 10.83
CA ALA A 86 5.03 8.92 10.53
C ALA A 86 5.25 9.78 11.77
N VAL A 87 4.74 9.34 12.93
CA VAL A 87 4.95 10.00 14.22
C VAL A 87 6.39 9.82 14.69
N GLU A 88 6.91 8.59 14.66
CA GLU A 88 8.26 8.27 15.15
C GLU A 88 9.38 8.96 14.35
N LEU A 89 9.21 9.10 13.03
CA LEU A 89 10.26 9.59 12.13
C LEU A 89 10.05 11.05 11.68
N GLY A 90 8.89 11.65 11.98
CA GLY A 90 8.54 12.99 11.53
C GLY A 90 9.54 14.06 11.97
N GLU A 91 10.02 14.00 13.21
CA GLU A 91 11.03 14.93 13.74
C GLU A 91 12.39 14.83 13.03
N THR A 92 12.67 13.67 12.40
CA THR A 92 13.89 13.46 11.61
C THR A 92 13.77 13.97 10.17
N GLY A 93 12.65 14.61 9.80
CA GLY A 93 12.39 15.13 8.46
C GLY A 93 11.97 14.07 7.43
N ILE A 94 11.74 12.84 7.88
CA ILE A 94 11.26 11.73 7.06
C ILE A 94 9.73 11.75 7.05
N THR A 95 9.11 11.66 5.87
CA THR A 95 7.66 11.45 5.77
C THR A 95 7.35 10.01 5.44
N VAL A 96 6.26 9.50 6.01
CA VAL A 96 5.78 8.14 5.81
C VAL A 96 4.31 8.21 5.43
N ASN A 97 3.97 7.67 4.27
CA ASN A 97 2.60 7.72 3.74
C ASN A 97 2.17 6.36 3.19
N ALA A 98 0.86 6.13 3.17
CA ALA A 98 0.28 4.93 2.57
C ALA A 98 -0.57 5.32 1.36
N VAL A 99 -0.45 4.55 0.29
CA VAL A 99 -1.37 4.60 -0.86
C VAL A 99 -2.24 3.35 -0.79
N GLY A 100 -3.56 3.51 -0.89
CA GLY A 100 -4.50 2.40 -0.92
C GLY A 100 -5.20 2.28 -2.27
N PRO A 101 -4.61 1.56 -3.25
CA PRO A 101 -5.25 1.36 -4.54
C PRO A 101 -6.57 0.61 -4.40
N GLY A 102 -7.56 1.00 -5.21
CA GLY A 102 -8.75 0.21 -5.45
C GLY A 102 -8.44 -1.00 -6.35
N PRO A 103 -9.45 -1.60 -7.01
CA PRO A 103 -9.19 -2.67 -7.95
C PRO A 103 -8.43 -2.13 -9.18
N ILE A 104 -7.24 -2.66 -9.41
CA ILE A 104 -6.35 -2.31 -10.51
C ILE A 104 -6.22 -3.51 -11.45
N ASP A 105 -6.23 -3.29 -12.77
CA ASP A 105 -5.90 -4.32 -13.74
C ASP A 105 -4.38 -4.57 -13.76
N THR A 106 -3.99 -5.70 -13.18
CA THR A 106 -2.60 -6.13 -13.05
C THR A 106 -2.50 -7.64 -13.27
N GLY A 107 -1.30 -8.18 -13.41
CA GLY A 107 -1.09 -9.63 -13.45
C GLY A 107 -1.69 -10.37 -12.24
N MET A 108 -1.82 -9.71 -11.07
CA MET A 108 -2.44 -10.28 -9.88
C MET A 108 -3.96 -10.44 -10.01
N THR A 109 -4.63 -9.51 -10.70
CA THR A 109 -6.09 -9.53 -10.89
C THR A 109 -6.49 -10.20 -12.20
N ALA A 110 -5.54 -10.49 -13.09
CA ALA A 110 -5.77 -11.18 -14.37
C ALA A 110 -6.37 -12.59 -14.22
N VAL A 111 -6.15 -13.25 -13.08
CA VAL A 111 -6.74 -14.57 -12.77
C VAL A 111 -8.22 -14.51 -12.41
N ILE A 112 -8.76 -13.32 -12.14
CA ILE A 112 -10.16 -13.12 -11.79
C ILE A 112 -10.99 -13.11 -13.08
N PRO A 113 -12.05 -13.94 -13.20
CA PRO A 113 -12.92 -13.93 -14.36
C PRO A 113 -13.50 -12.55 -14.65
N GLU A 114 -13.57 -12.16 -15.91
CA GLU A 114 -13.99 -10.82 -16.34
C GLU A 114 -15.39 -10.46 -15.82
N GLU A 115 -16.32 -11.41 -15.83
CA GLU A 115 -17.66 -11.24 -15.28
C GLU A 115 -17.65 -10.89 -13.78
N ALA A 116 -16.74 -11.51 -13.02
CA ALA A 116 -16.56 -11.24 -11.59
C ALA A 116 -15.95 -9.85 -11.37
N LYS A 117 -15.00 -9.43 -12.22
CA LYS A 117 -14.44 -8.07 -12.19
C LYS A 117 -15.52 -7.01 -12.44
N VAL A 118 -16.31 -7.18 -13.51
CA VAL A 118 -17.41 -6.26 -13.84
C VAL A 118 -18.44 -6.20 -12.71
N LYS A 119 -18.81 -7.35 -12.13
CA LYS A 119 -19.73 -7.42 -11.00
C LYS A 119 -19.18 -6.71 -9.76
N PHE A 120 -17.91 -6.92 -9.44
CA PHE A 120 -17.24 -6.24 -8.33
C PHE A 120 -17.19 -4.72 -8.57
N ALA A 121 -16.74 -4.30 -9.75
CA ALA A 121 -16.62 -2.90 -10.12
C ALA A 121 -17.97 -2.17 -10.01
N ARG A 122 -19.05 -2.76 -10.54
CA ARG A 122 -20.40 -2.19 -10.44
C ARG A 122 -20.90 -2.05 -9.00
N ARG A 123 -20.52 -2.97 -8.12
CA ARG A 123 -21.00 -3.00 -6.73
C ARG A 123 -20.17 -2.11 -5.79
N ARG A 124 -18.85 -2.04 -6.01
CA ARG A 124 -17.89 -1.53 -5.01
C ARG A 124 -17.06 -0.35 -5.51
N VAL A 125 -17.08 -0.03 -6.81
CA VAL A 125 -16.29 1.05 -7.39
C VAL A 125 -17.21 2.11 -7.97
N PRO A 126 -17.17 3.37 -7.48
CA PRO A 126 -17.97 4.46 -8.04
C PRO A 126 -17.75 4.67 -9.55
N ALA A 127 -16.52 4.51 -10.02
CA ALA A 127 -16.15 4.59 -11.44
C ALA A 127 -16.61 3.38 -12.28
N ARG A 128 -17.12 2.31 -11.66
CA ARG A 128 -17.64 1.08 -12.29
C ARG A 128 -16.68 0.35 -13.22
N ARG A 129 -15.38 0.60 -13.09
CA ARG A 129 -14.29 -0.07 -13.80
C ARG A 129 -13.13 -0.33 -12.87
N TYR A 130 -12.23 -1.21 -13.28
CA TYR A 130 -10.91 -1.32 -12.66
C TYR A 130 -10.04 -0.16 -13.18
N ALA A 131 -9.09 0.27 -12.37
CA ALA A 131 -8.13 1.30 -12.75
C ALA A 131 -6.90 0.69 -13.41
N GLU A 132 -6.23 1.46 -14.25
CA GLU A 132 -4.96 1.07 -14.87
C GLU A 132 -3.81 1.32 -13.88
N PRO A 133 -2.71 0.54 -13.93
CA PRO A 133 -1.55 0.73 -13.05
C PRO A 133 -0.98 2.15 -13.09
N GLU A 134 -1.03 2.79 -14.25
CA GLU A 134 -0.57 4.15 -14.51
C GLU A 134 -1.38 5.20 -13.72
N GLU A 135 -2.57 4.87 -13.22
CA GLU A 135 -3.37 5.77 -12.39
C GLU A 135 -2.88 5.81 -10.93
N VAL A 136 -2.11 4.79 -10.48
CA VAL A 136 -1.60 4.70 -9.11
C VAL A 136 -0.27 5.45 -8.93
N GLY A 137 0.62 5.36 -9.92
CA GLY A 137 1.94 6.00 -9.92
C GLY A 137 1.91 7.52 -9.63
N PRO A 138 1.04 8.30 -10.29
CA PRO A 138 0.86 9.72 -10.03
C PRO A 138 0.47 10.04 -8.59
N THR A 139 -0.24 9.15 -7.90
CA THR A 139 -0.62 9.34 -6.49
C THR A 139 0.58 9.16 -5.55
N ALA A 140 1.42 8.15 -5.80
CA ALA A 140 2.69 8.01 -5.09
C ALA A 140 3.61 9.22 -5.35
N SER A 141 3.56 9.78 -6.57
CA SER A 141 4.29 10.99 -6.95
C SER A 141 3.67 12.29 -6.44
N SER A 142 2.38 12.37 -6.11
CA SER A 142 1.75 13.60 -5.61
C SER A 142 1.91 13.75 -4.09
N ILE A 143 2.12 12.64 -3.39
CA ILE A 143 2.58 12.60 -1.99
C ILE A 143 4.04 13.09 -1.86
N TRP A 144 4.68 13.45 -2.97
CA TRP A 144 5.89 14.26 -3.03
C TRP A 144 5.53 15.76 -3.00
N PRO A 145 5.46 16.43 -1.84
CA PRO A 145 5.62 17.86 -1.85
C PRO A 145 7.09 18.13 -2.23
N CYS A 146 7.30 18.77 -3.37
CA CYS A 146 8.57 19.40 -3.71
C CYS A 146 9.01 20.25 -2.51
N ARG A 147 10.14 19.91 -1.90
CA ARG A 147 10.77 20.66 -0.80
C ARG A 147 11.44 21.94 -1.35
N HIS A 148 10.73 22.73 -2.15
CA HIS A 148 11.16 24.02 -2.66
C HIS A 148 10.38 25.21 -2.10
N ARG A 149 9.46 25.02 -1.15
CA ARG A 149 8.80 26.14 -0.44
C ARG A 149 8.94 26.02 1.07
N ALA A 150 10.17 26.13 1.57
CA ALA A 150 10.39 26.43 2.99
C ALA A 150 11.50 27.45 3.25
N THR A 151 12.16 28.03 2.22
CA THR A 151 13.25 29.00 2.44
C THR A 151 13.31 30.18 1.46
N SER A 152 12.28 30.48 0.65
CA SER A 152 12.28 31.76 -0.08
C SER A 152 10.87 32.25 -0.45
N PRO A 153 10.51 33.52 -0.17
CA PRO A 153 9.29 34.15 -0.66
C PRO A 153 9.54 34.82 -2.02
N ALA A 154 9.54 34.03 -3.10
CA ALA A 154 9.47 34.45 -4.52
C ALA A 154 9.73 33.17 -5.35
N THR A 155 9.01 32.75 -6.39
CA THR A 155 8.00 33.34 -7.29
C THR A 155 7.37 32.12 -8.00
N CYS A 156 6.13 32.27 -8.48
CA CYS A 156 5.33 31.35 -9.32
C CYS A 156 5.84 29.90 -9.49
#